data_AF-X1Q9M4-F1
#
_entry.id   AF-X1Q9M4-F1
#
_cell.length_a   1.000
_cell.length_b   1.000
_cell.length_c   1.000
_cell.angle_alpha   90.00
_cell.angle_beta   90.00
_cell.angle_gamma   90.00
#
_symmetry.space_group_name_H-M   'P 1'
#
loop_
_entity.id
_entity.type
_entity.pdbx_description
1 polymer ?
#
loop_
_entity_poly.entity_id
_entity_poly.type
_entity_poly.pdbx_seq_one_letter_code
_entity_poly.pdbx_strand_id
1 'polypeptide(L)'
;KIEIKFSMDDYPMGSIYATDTFPGIKISIQGTRRIQRVDLIKNGGILKSWEVNKENATFQMIDETTPSKPDNYYYVSVSGEFVVGLGLALLVKGKFKGVIRTMVIIPMLVAPIAVGIIWRLMYDPVFGIINQILAKIGIQGKNWLADPQIALWSVIIVEIWQWTPFIFLILLAGLESLPKECYEGAKIDGASSWQTFVYFAHELSL
;
A
#
# COMPACT_ATOMS: atom_id res chain seq x y z
N LYS A 1 -5.94 -35.12 2.66
CA LYS A 1 -6.00 -35.02 4.14
C LYS A 1 -4.68 -34.44 4.63
N ILE A 2 -4.70 -33.21 5.14
CA ILE A 2 -3.54 -32.58 5.75
C ILE A 2 -3.75 -32.66 7.26
N GLU A 3 -2.72 -33.10 7.97
CA GLU A 3 -2.72 -33.20 9.43
C GLU A 3 -1.74 -32.17 9.98
N ILE A 4 -2.17 -31.40 10.96
CA ILE A 4 -1.31 -30.45 11.65
C ILE A 4 -1.17 -30.93 13.08
N LYS A 5 0.06 -31.23 13.46
CA LYS A 5 0.41 -31.59 14.83
C LYS A 5 1.06 -30.43 15.54
N PHE A 6 0.79 -30.27 16.83
CA PHE A 6 1.38 -29.24 17.66
C PHE A 6 1.79 -29.83 19.01
N SER A 7 2.93 -29.35 19.51
CA SER A 7 3.46 -29.66 20.83
C SER A 7 3.26 -28.45 21.75
N MET A 8 2.70 -28.68 22.93
CA MET A 8 2.48 -27.67 23.98
C MET A 8 3.28 -28.04 25.22
N ASP A 9 3.56 -27.07 26.10
CA ASP A 9 4.23 -27.31 27.37
C ASP A 9 3.54 -28.43 28.18
N ASP A 10 4.33 -29.47 28.50
CA ASP A 10 3.97 -30.62 29.34
C ASP A 10 2.78 -31.48 28.85
N TYR A 11 2.51 -31.54 27.54
CA TYR A 11 1.45 -32.38 26.96
C TYR A 11 1.90 -33.18 25.73
N PRO A 12 1.37 -34.41 25.53
CA PRO A 12 1.59 -35.16 24.28
C PRO A 12 1.01 -34.39 23.07
N MET A 13 1.61 -34.60 21.89
CA MET A 13 1.23 -33.90 20.66
C MET A 13 -0.28 -33.96 20.38
N GLY A 14 -0.90 -32.78 20.21
CA GLY A 14 -2.26 -32.65 19.69
C GLY A 14 -2.27 -32.63 18.15
N SER A 15 -3.35 -33.11 17.52
CA SER A 15 -3.52 -33.12 16.06
C SER A 15 -4.86 -32.52 15.65
N ILE A 16 -4.87 -31.62 14.66
CA ILE A 16 -6.08 -31.17 13.96
C ILE A 16 -6.05 -31.70 12.53
N TYR A 17 -7.16 -32.29 12.09
CA TYR A 17 -7.32 -32.80 10.73
C TYR A 17 -8.08 -31.79 9.87
N ALA A 18 -7.44 -31.31 8.81
CA ALA A 18 -8.12 -30.55 7.75
C ALA A 18 -8.41 -31.49 6.58
N THR A 19 -9.70 -31.72 6.31
CA THR A 19 -10.16 -32.68 5.29
C THR A 19 -10.27 -32.03 3.91
N ASP A 20 -10.58 -30.74 3.84
CA ASP A 20 -10.71 -30.00 2.57
C ASP A 20 -9.51 -29.10 2.30
N THR A 21 -8.94 -29.24 1.10
CA THR A 21 -7.83 -28.43 0.58
C THR A 21 -8.42 -27.24 -0.18
N PHE A 22 -8.97 -26.26 0.53
CA PHE A 22 -9.29 -24.97 -0.07
C PHE A 22 -8.06 -24.04 0.02
N PRO A 23 -7.80 -23.18 -1.00
CA PRO A 23 -6.76 -22.16 -0.90
C PRO A 23 -7.08 -21.18 0.23
N GLY A 24 -6.10 -20.89 1.09
CA GLY A 24 -6.24 -19.88 2.16
C GLY A 24 -6.66 -20.38 3.54
N ILE A 25 -6.42 -21.66 3.89
CA ILE A 25 -6.71 -22.16 5.24
C ILE A 25 -5.91 -21.38 6.29
N LYS A 26 -6.62 -20.64 7.13
CA LYS A 26 -6.09 -19.94 8.30
C LYS A 26 -6.41 -20.76 9.54
N ILE A 27 -5.38 -21.28 10.19
CA ILE A 27 -5.48 -21.99 11.46
C ILE A 27 -4.89 -21.10 12.54
N SER A 28 -5.79 -20.58 13.38
CA SER A 28 -5.41 -19.80 14.55
C SER A 28 -5.45 -20.72 15.76
N ILE A 29 -4.31 -20.86 16.43
CA ILE A 29 -4.22 -21.52 17.73
C ILE A 29 -4.15 -20.40 18.77
N GLN A 30 -5.18 -20.34 19.60
CA GLN A 30 -5.25 -19.43 20.74
C GLN A 30 -5.26 -20.26 22.01
N GLY A 31 -4.34 -19.98 22.91
CA GLY A 31 -4.21 -20.71 24.17
C GLY A 31 -3.53 -19.87 25.24
N THR A 32 -3.68 -20.31 26.48
CA THR A 32 -2.98 -19.75 27.66
C THR A 32 -1.59 -20.35 27.85
N ARG A 33 -1.15 -21.24 26.96
CA ARG A 33 0.12 -21.97 27.03
C ARG A 33 0.94 -21.77 25.77
N ARG A 34 2.26 -21.87 25.91
CA ARG A 34 3.18 -21.73 24.77
C ARG A 34 3.11 -22.97 23.90
N ILE A 35 2.94 -22.72 22.62
CA ILE A 35 3.21 -23.69 21.58
C ILE A 35 4.74 -23.80 21.51
N GLN A 36 5.28 -24.99 21.32
CA GLN A 36 6.73 -25.17 21.15
C GLN A 36 7.06 -25.48 19.71
N ARG A 37 6.29 -26.37 19.10
CA ARG A 37 6.55 -26.90 17.76
C ARG A 37 5.24 -27.17 17.03
N VAL A 38 5.24 -26.88 15.74
CA VAL A 38 4.13 -27.17 14.82
C VAL A 38 4.67 -27.92 13.62
N ASP A 39 4.09 -29.08 13.35
CA ASP A 39 4.45 -29.96 12.24
C ASP A 39 3.29 -30.05 11.26
N LEU A 40 3.58 -29.75 9.99
CA LEU A 40 2.68 -29.98 8.87
C LEU A 40 2.94 -31.39 8.32
N ILE A 41 1.94 -32.25 8.34
CA ILE A 41 2.03 -33.64 7.91
C ILE A 41 1.06 -33.88 6.76
N LYS A 42 1.53 -34.54 5.70
CA LYS A 42 0.69 -34.97 4.57
C LYS A 42 1.02 -36.42 4.25
N ASN A 43 -0.01 -37.26 4.18
CA ASN A 43 0.11 -38.70 3.89
C ASN A 43 1.13 -39.43 4.81
N GLY A 44 1.22 -39.04 6.08
CA GLY A 44 2.13 -39.63 7.06
C GLY A 44 3.57 -39.11 7.05
N GLY A 45 3.95 -38.25 6.08
CA GLY A 45 5.25 -37.59 6.05
C GLY A 45 5.20 -36.15 6.59
N ILE A 46 6.19 -35.76 7.40
CA ILE A 46 6.36 -34.37 7.84
C ILE A 46 6.84 -33.54 6.65
N LEU A 47 6.01 -32.60 6.20
CA LEU A 47 6.34 -31.67 5.11
C LEU A 47 7.18 -30.50 5.61
N LYS A 48 6.81 -29.92 6.75
CA LYS A 48 7.47 -28.74 7.29
C LYS A 48 7.26 -28.65 8.78
N SER A 49 8.27 -28.18 9.49
CA SER A 49 8.27 -28.05 10.94
C SER A 49 8.69 -26.63 11.32
N TRP A 50 8.01 -26.05 12.30
CA TRP A 50 8.34 -24.75 12.85
C TRP A 50 8.40 -24.83 14.37
N GLU A 51 9.42 -24.24 14.95
CA GLU A 51 9.45 -23.95 16.38
C GLU A 51 8.78 -22.60 16.62
N VAL A 52 7.72 -22.59 17.42
CA VAL A 52 6.81 -21.46 17.58
C VAL A 52 6.60 -21.19 19.05
N ASN A 53 7.66 -20.78 19.76
CA ASN A 53 7.67 -20.43 21.20
C ASN A 53 6.82 -19.18 21.49
N LYS A 54 5.51 -19.30 21.31
CA LYS A 54 4.51 -18.24 21.46
C LYS A 54 3.22 -18.83 22.01
N GLU A 55 2.48 -18.04 22.79
CA GLU A 55 1.17 -18.43 23.34
C GLU A 55 0.07 -18.43 22.26
N ASN A 56 0.21 -17.57 21.26
CA ASN A 56 -0.72 -17.46 20.14
C ASN A 56 0.05 -17.58 18.83
N ALA A 57 -0.42 -18.45 17.94
CA ALA A 57 0.14 -18.62 16.61
C ALA A 57 -0.97 -18.71 15.57
N THR A 58 -0.75 -18.09 14.42
CA THR A 58 -1.69 -18.16 13.30
C THR A 58 -0.94 -18.58 12.06
N PHE A 59 -1.34 -19.72 11.51
CA PHE A 59 -0.76 -20.30 10.31
C PHE A 59 -1.73 -20.06 9.16
N GLN A 60 -1.21 -19.60 8.03
CA GLN A 60 -1.99 -19.47 6.81
C GLN A 60 -1.29 -20.28 5.73
N MET A 61 -2.01 -21.25 5.16
CA MET A 61 -1.58 -21.89 3.93
C MET A 61 -1.88 -20.93 2.79
N ILE A 62 -0.84 -20.23 2.34
CA ILE A 62 -0.91 -19.38 1.16
C ILE A 62 -0.66 -20.29 -0.04
N ASP A 63 -1.60 -20.29 -0.98
CA ASP A 63 -1.43 -20.95 -2.25
C ASP A 63 -0.39 -20.16 -3.07
N GLU A 64 0.70 -20.81 -3.47
CA GLU A 64 1.76 -20.22 -4.30
C GLU A 64 1.23 -19.73 -5.66
N THR A 65 0.06 -20.21 -6.10
CA THR A 65 -0.59 -19.75 -7.33
C THR A 65 -1.32 -18.41 -7.18
N THR A 66 -1.52 -17.92 -5.95
CA THR A 66 -2.02 -16.55 -5.74
C THR A 66 -0.89 -15.59 -6.05
N PRO A 67 -0.98 -14.77 -7.11
CA PRO A 67 0.09 -13.84 -7.44
C PRO A 67 0.29 -12.89 -6.26
N SER A 68 1.42 -13.01 -5.56
CA SER A 68 1.83 -11.95 -4.66
C SER A 68 1.99 -10.68 -5.48
N LYS A 69 1.62 -9.52 -4.90
CA LYS A 69 2.02 -8.25 -5.50
C LYS A 69 3.54 -8.31 -5.68
N PRO A 70 4.08 -8.00 -6.88
CA PRO A 70 5.51 -8.05 -7.08
C PRO A 70 6.20 -7.07 -6.13
N ASP A 71 7.38 -7.41 -5.64
CA ASP A 71 8.07 -6.63 -4.59
C ASP A 71 8.28 -5.15 -5.00
N ASN A 72 8.37 -4.89 -6.30
CA ASN A 72 8.49 -3.54 -6.87
C ASN A 72 7.24 -2.66 -6.66
N TYR A 73 6.08 -3.24 -6.36
CA TYR A 73 4.81 -2.53 -6.17
C TYR A 73 4.94 -1.41 -5.15
N TYR A 74 5.43 -1.72 -3.95
CA TYR A 74 5.52 -0.77 -2.85
C TYR A 74 6.46 0.39 -3.18
N TYR A 75 7.60 0.08 -3.79
CA TYR A 75 8.59 1.09 -4.17
C TYR A 75 8.04 2.05 -5.23
N VAL A 76 7.31 1.53 -6.22
CA VAL A 76 6.72 2.34 -7.29
C VAL A 76 5.61 3.23 -6.75
N SER A 77 4.69 2.70 -5.93
CA SER A 77 3.61 3.49 -5.34
C SER A 77 4.15 4.61 -4.45
N VAL A 78 5.04 4.30 -3.50
CA VAL A 78 5.60 5.29 -2.57
C VAL A 78 6.39 6.37 -3.31
N SER A 79 7.18 5.98 -4.32
CA SER A 79 7.93 6.95 -5.13
C SER A 79 6.98 7.85 -5.93
N GLY A 80 5.90 7.29 -6.48
CA GLY A 80 4.87 8.05 -7.18
C GLY A 80 4.16 9.06 -6.28
N GLU A 81 3.74 8.62 -5.09
CA GLU A 81 3.12 9.47 -4.06
C GLU A 81 4.03 10.63 -3.66
N PHE A 82 5.32 10.35 -3.48
CA PHE A 82 6.31 11.37 -3.14
C PHE A 82 6.46 12.40 -4.25
N VAL A 83 6.65 11.96 -5.50
CA VAL A 83 6.83 12.87 -6.66
C VAL A 83 5.60 13.76 -6.84
N VAL A 84 4.40 13.17 -6.81
CA VAL A 84 3.15 13.94 -6.98
C VAL A 84 2.92 14.86 -5.79
N GLY A 85 3.09 14.37 -4.55
CA GLY A 85 2.90 15.14 -3.33
C GLY A 85 3.86 16.33 -3.24
N LEU A 86 5.12 16.14 -3.62
CA LEU A 86 6.13 17.18 -3.69
C LEU A 86 5.83 18.21 -4.77
N GLY A 87 5.43 17.75 -5.96
CA GLY A 87 4.98 18.63 -7.03
C GLY A 87 3.84 19.53 -6.57
N LEU A 88 2.82 18.97 -5.91
CA LEU A 88 1.72 19.72 -5.33
C LEU A 88 2.19 20.69 -4.23
N ALA A 89 3.07 20.25 -3.33
CA ALA A 89 3.58 21.09 -2.24
C ALA A 89 4.34 22.32 -2.76
N LEU A 90 5.13 22.16 -3.82
CA LEU A 90 5.86 23.26 -4.45
C LEU A 90 4.95 24.20 -5.25
N LEU A 91 3.85 23.71 -5.82
CA LEU A 91 2.88 24.49 -6.59
C LEU A 91 1.92 25.31 -5.72
N VAL A 92 1.64 24.86 -4.49
CA VAL A 92 0.72 25.53 -3.57
C VAL A 92 1.34 26.82 -3.04
N LYS A 93 1.09 27.93 -3.75
CA LYS A 93 1.54 29.28 -3.38
C LYS A 93 0.45 30.33 -3.60
N GLY A 94 0.52 31.43 -2.85
CA GLY A 94 -0.32 32.61 -3.05
C GLY A 94 -1.76 32.49 -2.54
N LYS A 95 -2.67 33.28 -3.13
CA LYS A 95 -4.03 33.55 -2.61
C LYS A 95 -4.96 32.33 -2.61
N PHE A 96 -4.72 31.33 -3.47
CA PHE A 96 -5.55 30.13 -3.58
C PHE A 96 -5.05 28.93 -2.77
N LYS A 97 -4.02 29.10 -1.93
CA LYS A 97 -3.40 28.00 -1.19
C LYS A 97 -4.40 27.18 -0.36
N GLY A 98 -5.38 27.85 0.26
CA GLY A 98 -6.40 27.19 1.08
C GLY A 98 -7.33 26.30 0.26
N VAL A 99 -7.77 26.78 -0.90
CA VAL A 99 -8.68 26.02 -1.77
C VAL A 99 -8.00 24.79 -2.36
N ILE A 100 -6.75 24.95 -2.83
CA ILE A 100 -5.98 23.83 -3.40
C ILE A 100 -5.72 22.78 -2.31
N ARG A 101 -5.32 23.21 -1.10
CA ARG A 101 -5.11 22.30 0.03
C ARG A 101 -6.37 21.51 0.36
N THR A 102 -7.53 22.16 0.42
CA THR A 102 -8.80 21.46 0.67
C THR A 102 -9.13 20.46 -0.43
N MET A 103 -9.00 20.84 -1.71
CA MET A 103 -9.27 19.93 -2.83
C MET A 103 -8.34 18.71 -2.83
N VAL A 104 -7.06 18.91 -2.55
CA VAL A 104 -6.06 17.84 -2.49
C VAL A 104 -6.33 16.88 -1.33
N ILE A 105 -6.91 17.33 -0.21
CA ILE A 105 -7.19 16.48 0.96
C ILE A 105 -8.41 15.56 0.76
N ILE A 106 -9.32 15.88 -0.16
CA ILE A 106 -10.57 15.11 -0.33
C ILE A 106 -10.36 13.59 -0.46
N PRO A 107 -9.43 13.07 -1.29
CA PRO A 107 -9.26 11.63 -1.51
C PRO A 107 -8.96 10.85 -0.23
N MET A 108 -8.11 11.38 0.66
CA MET A 108 -7.72 10.68 1.89
C MET A 108 -8.85 10.62 2.94
N LEU A 109 -9.90 11.43 2.79
CA LEU A 109 -11.07 11.41 3.67
C LEU A 109 -12.08 10.32 3.30
N VAL A 110 -11.98 9.76 2.10
CA VAL A 110 -12.91 8.73 1.61
C VAL A 110 -12.50 7.36 2.16
N ALA A 111 -13.49 6.61 2.67
CA ALA A 111 -13.24 5.25 3.18
C ALA A 111 -12.63 4.35 2.10
N PRO A 112 -11.61 3.51 2.39
CA PRO A 112 -10.93 2.70 1.38
C PRO A 112 -11.86 1.81 0.55
N ILE A 113 -12.91 1.25 1.18
CA ILE A 113 -13.93 0.45 0.49
C ILE A 113 -14.68 1.29 -0.55
N ALA A 114 -15.06 2.53 -0.20
CA ALA A 114 -15.74 3.43 -1.11
C ALA A 114 -14.83 3.86 -2.28
N VAL A 115 -13.55 4.13 -2.01
CA VAL A 115 -12.55 4.39 -3.05
C VAL A 115 -12.49 3.24 -4.05
N GLY A 116 -12.42 1.99 -3.56
CA GLY A 116 -12.42 0.80 -4.41
C GLY A 116 -13.65 0.69 -5.30
N ILE A 117 -14.85 1.00 -4.76
CA ILE A 117 -16.10 0.98 -5.54
C ILE A 117 -16.10 2.09 -6.61
N ILE A 118 -15.73 3.33 -6.25
CA ILE A 118 -15.68 4.47 -7.17
C ILE A 118 -14.75 4.16 -8.33
N TRP A 119 -13.53 3.73 -8.05
CA TRP A 119 -12.54 3.43 -9.08
C TRP A 119 -12.91 2.21 -9.92
N ARG A 120 -13.54 1.18 -9.33
CA ARG A 120 -14.09 0.05 -10.09
C ARG A 120 -15.13 0.52 -11.12
N LEU A 121 -16.02 1.44 -10.75
CA LEU A 121 -17.00 2.02 -11.67
C LEU A 121 -16.32 2.91 -12.74
N MET A 122 -15.31 3.68 -12.36
CA MET A 122 -14.56 4.52 -13.30
C MET A 122 -13.75 3.71 -14.33
N TYR A 123 -13.23 2.55 -13.90
CA TYR A 123 -12.49 1.59 -14.72
C TYR A 123 -13.37 0.63 -15.51
N ASP A 124 -14.69 0.74 -15.42
CA ASP A 124 -15.59 -0.12 -16.18
C ASP A 124 -15.30 -0.02 -17.70
N PRO A 125 -15.13 -1.15 -18.41
CA PRO A 125 -14.72 -1.12 -19.80
C PRO A 125 -15.76 -0.51 -20.75
N VAL A 126 -17.05 -0.57 -20.39
CA VAL A 126 -18.18 -0.18 -21.26
C VAL A 126 -18.67 1.22 -20.93
N PHE A 127 -18.96 1.50 -19.66
CA PHE A 127 -19.56 2.78 -19.21
C PHE A 127 -18.61 3.63 -18.37
N GLY A 128 -17.39 3.16 -18.08
CA GLY A 128 -16.42 3.87 -17.24
C GLY A 128 -15.99 5.21 -17.81
N ILE A 129 -15.97 6.24 -16.95
CA ILE A 129 -15.62 7.61 -17.35
C ILE A 129 -14.21 7.71 -17.92
N ILE A 130 -13.27 6.88 -17.46
CA ILE A 130 -11.88 6.90 -17.92
C ILE A 130 -11.81 6.50 -19.40
N ASN A 131 -12.49 5.41 -19.78
CA ASN A 131 -12.54 4.97 -21.17
C ASN A 131 -13.29 5.96 -22.06
N GLN A 132 -14.35 6.60 -21.56
CA GLN A 132 -15.05 7.64 -22.31
C GLN A 132 -14.16 8.85 -22.60
N ILE A 133 -13.35 9.28 -21.62
CA ILE A 133 -12.39 10.39 -21.81
C ILE A 133 -11.31 9.98 -22.82
N LEU A 134 -10.75 8.76 -22.71
CA LEU A 134 -9.76 8.25 -23.66
C LEU A 134 -10.30 8.15 -25.08
N ALA A 135 -11.54 7.70 -25.25
CA ALA A 135 -12.19 7.61 -26.55
C ALA A 135 -12.33 8.98 -27.24
N LYS A 136 -12.57 10.06 -26.46
CA LYS A 136 -12.64 11.43 -27.00
C LYS A 136 -11.32 11.93 -27.58
N ILE A 137 -10.19 11.41 -27.10
CA ILE A 137 -8.85 11.73 -27.61
C ILE A 137 -8.31 10.65 -28.56
N GLY A 138 -9.18 9.75 -29.04
CA GLY A 138 -8.85 8.73 -30.04
C GLY A 138 -8.15 7.48 -29.48
N ILE A 139 -8.07 7.32 -28.15
CA ILE A 139 -7.44 6.17 -27.51
C ILE A 139 -8.52 5.13 -27.18
N GLN A 140 -8.32 3.89 -27.64
CA GLN A 140 -9.21 2.79 -27.27
C GLN A 140 -9.03 2.45 -25.79
N GLY A 141 -10.15 2.48 -25.06
CA GLY A 141 -10.19 2.12 -23.64
C GLY A 141 -9.76 0.68 -23.41
N LYS A 142 -8.95 0.44 -22.37
CA LYS A 142 -8.51 -0.90 -21.99
C LYS A 142 -9.42 -1.50 -20.92
N ASN A 143 -9.31 -2.81 -20.71
CA ASN A 143 -9.91 -3.47 -19.56
C ASN A 143 -8.95 -3.39 -18.35
N TRP A 144 -8.97 -2.25 -17.68
CA TRP A 144 -8.04 -1.85 -16.63
C TRP A 144 -7.82 -2.89 -15.53
N LEU A 145 -8.85 -3.63 -15.14
CA LEU A 145 -8.76 -4.58 -14.02
C LEU A 145 -8.58 -6.03 -14.46
N ALA A 146 -8.92 -6.38 -15.71
CA ALA A 146 -8.83 -7.75 -16.21
C ALA A 146 -7.60 -8.02 -17.08
N ASP A 147 -6.97 -6.99 -17.65
CA ASP A 147 -5.74 -7.13 -18.43
C ASP A 147 -4.52 -7.25 -17.49
N PRO A 148 -3.83 -8.40 -17.47
CA PRO A 148 -2.69 -8.63 -16.56
C PRO A 148 -1.54 -7.63 -16.74
N GLN A 149 -1.40 -6.99 -17.90
CA GLN A 149 -0.32 -6.04 -18.17
C GLN A 149 -0.56 -4.68 -17.48
N ILE A 150 -1.81 -4.31 -17.22
CA ILE A 150 -2.18 -2.99 -16.70
C ILE A 150 -2.93 -3.05 -15.35
N ALA A 151 -3.45 -4.21 -14.96
CA ALA A 151 -4.20 -4.38 -13.71
C ALA A 151 -3.43 -3.87 -12.49
N LEU A 152 -2.14 -4.20 -12.41
CA LEU A 152 -1.31 -3.71 -11.32
C LEU A 152 -1.16 -2.18 -11.36
N TRP A 153 -0.91 -1.61 -12.54
CA TRP A 153 -0.80 -0.16 -12.73
C TRP A 153 -2.08 0.58 -12.37
N SER A 154 -3.24 0.01 -12.71
CA SER A 154 -4.54 0.56 -12.33
C SER A 154 -4.71 0.67 -10.83
N VAL A 155 -4.27 -0.35 -10.07
CA VAL A 155 -4.30 -0.32 -8.60
C VAL A 155 -3.29 0.70 -8.04
N ILE A 156 -2.07 0.75 -8.59
CA ILE A 156 -1.03 1.72 -8.20
C ILE A 156 -1.54 3.17 -8.37
N ILE A 157 -2.23 3.47 -9.47
CA ILE A 157 -2.79 4.81 -9.71
C ILE A 157 -3.79 5.20 -8.61
N VAL A 158 -4.66 4.28 -8.20
CA VAL A 158 -5.62 4.54 -7.11
C VAL A 158 -4.92 4.77 -5.79
N GLU A 159 -3.91 3.96 -5.49
CA GLU A 159 -3.11 4.07 -4.27
C GLU A 159 -2.39 5.43 -4.20
N ILE A 160 -1.69 5.81 -5.28
CA ILE A 160 -1.04 7.11 -5.39
C ILE A 160 -2.06 8.22 -5.19
N TRP A 161 -3.20 8.18 -5.87
CA TRP A 161 -4.24 9.21 -5.75
C TRP A 161 -4.79 9.33 -4.32
N GLN A 162 -4.98 8.21 -3.62
CA GLN A 162 -5.54 8.19 -2.27
C GLN A 162 -4.54 8.67 -1.20
N TRP A 163 -3.25 8.34 -1.33
CA TRP A 163 -2.24 8.59 -0.30
C TRP A 163 -1.33 9.79 -0.55
N THR A 164 -1.25 10.28 -1.80
CA THR A 164 -0.60 11.56 -2.14
C THR A 164 -0.97 12.71 -1.18
N PRO A 165 -2.24 12.90 -0.75
CA PRO A 165 -2.60 14.00 0.13
C PRO A 165 -1.85 14.00 1.46
N PHE A 166 -1.58 12.82 2.01
CA PHE A 166 -0.82 12.67 3.25
C PHE A 166 0.64 13.10 3.07
N ILE A 167 1.30 12.62 2.01
CA ILE A 167 2.69 12.99 1.69
C ILE A 167 2.80 14.49 1.37
N PHE A 168 1.86 15.03 0.60
CA PHE A 168 1.74 16.46 0.33
C PHE A 168 1.69 17.29 1.62
N LEU A 169 0.91 16.89 2.62
CA LEU A 169 0.79 17.62 3.88
C LEU A 169 2.10 17.61 4.69
N ILE A 170 2.79 16.47 4.73
CA ILE A 170 4.08 16.36 5.41
C ILE A 170 5.10 17.27 4.74
N LEU A 171 5.21 17.21 3.41
CA LEU A 171 6.15 18.01 2.64
C LEU A 171 5.84 19.51 2.74
N LEU A 172 4.56 19.88 2.67
CA LEU A 172 4.14 21.26 2.84
C LEU A 172 4.44 21.78 4.25
N ALA A 173 4.21 20.98 5.29
CA ALA A 173 4.54 21.35 6.67
C ALA A 173 6.06 21.51 6.88
N GLY A 174 6.87 20.63 6.27
CA GLY A 174 8.32 20.75 6.28
C GLY A 174 8.84 21.97 5.53
N LEU A 175 8.17 22.39 4.46
CA LEU A 175 8.46 23.65 3.78
C LEU A 175 8.02 24.86 4.63
N GLU A 176 6.82 24.83 5.21
CA GLU A 176 6.28 25.95 6.00
C GLU A 176 6.98 26.14 7.36
N SER A 177 7.72 25.14 7.88
CA SER A 177 8.47 25.25 9.14
C SER A 177 9.73 26.11 9.03
N LEU A 178 10.20 26.40 7.83
CA LEU A 178 11.43 27.16 7.60
C LEU A 178 11.21 28.66 7.92
N PRO A 179 12.21 29.33 8.55
CA PRO A 179 12.16 30.77 8.79
C PRO A 179 11.97 31.58 7.49
N LYS A 180 11.27 32.72 7.57
CA LYS A 180 11.00 33.55 6.37
C LYS A 180 12.27 34.12 5.77
N GLU A 181 13.27 34.38 6.60
CA GLU A 181 14.58 34.93 6.24
C GLU A 181 15.29 33.99 5.26
N CYS A 182 15.15 32.67 5.45
CA CYS A 182 15.68 31.66 4.54
C CYS A 182 15.05 31.73 3.14
N TYR A 183 13.74 31.98 3.07
CA TYR A 183 13.04 32.16 1.80
C TYR A 183 13.40 33.47 1.10
N GLU A 184 13.59 34.54 1.86
CA GLU A 184 14.00 35.84 1.32
C GLU A 184 15.43 35.79 0.78
N GLY A 185 16.36 35.17 1.52
CA GLY A 185 17.73 34.91 1.07
C GLY A 185 17.77 34.07 -0.21
N ALA A 186 17.06 32.93 -0.23
CA ALA A 186 16.94 32.10 -1.41
C ALA A 186 16.38 32.85 -2.63
N LYS A 187 15.45 33.78 -2.42
CA LYS A 187 14.88 34.62 -3.48
C LYS A 187 15.88 35.67 -3.98
N ILE A 188 16.69 36.25 -3.10
CA ILE A 188 17.79 37.16 -3.46
C ILE A 188 18.84 36.41 -4.29
N ASP A 189 19.13 35.16 -3.92
CA ASP A 189 20.07 34.29 -4.64
C ASP A 189 19.49 33.67 -5.92
N GLY A 190 18.23 33.95 -6.25
CA GLY A 190 17.57 33.45 -7.45
C GLY A 190 17.29 31.93 -7.43
N ALA A 191 17.31 31.29 -6.26
CA ALA A 191 17.07 29.87 -6.12
C ALA A 191 15.62 29.50 -6.47
N SER A 192 15.46 28.47 -7.29
CA SER A 192 14.16 27.85 -7.58
C SER A 192 13.64 27.08 -6.36
N SER A 193 12.33 26.84 -6.30
CA SER A 193 11.71 26.15 -5.15
C SER A 193 12.20 24.71 -4.96
N TRP A 194 12.64 24.06 -6.05
CA TRP A 194 13.31 22.77 -5.99
C TRP A 194 14.68 22.87 -5.32
N GLN A 195 15.49 23.86 -5.70
CA GLN A 195 16.80 24.09 -5.09
C GLN A 195 16.67 24.45 -3.61
N THR A 196 15.69 25.30 -3.26
CA THR A 196 15.35 25.62 -1.87
C THR A 196 15.00 24.36 -1.08
N PHE A 197 14.13 23.49 -1.62
CA PHE A 197 13.77 22.23 -0.97
C PHE A 197 14.98 21.31 -0.76
N VAL A 198 15.77 21.06 -1.81
CA VAL A 198 16.92 20.13 -1.73
C VAL A 198 17.98 20.63 -0.75
N TYR A 199 18.29 21.94 -0.77
CA TYR A 199 19.26 22.54 0.14
C TYR A 199 18.84 22.37 1.60
N PHE A 200 17.58 22.68 1.94
CA PHE A 200 17.11 22.54 3.32
C PHE A 200 16.86 21.10 3.74
N ALA A 201 16.44 20.22 2.83
CA ALA A 201 16.33 18.79 3.10
C ALA A 201 17.69 18.19 3.48
N HIS A 202 18.77 18.64 2.83
CA HIS A 202 20.13 18.25 3.19
C HIS A 202 20.53 18.80 4.57
N GLU A 203 20.23 20.06 4.86
CA GLU A 203 20.62 20.70 6.13
C GLU A 203 19.85 20.14 7.35
N LEU A 204 18.60 19.71 7.18
CA LEU A 204 17.83 19.00 8.23
C LEU A 204 18.28 17.55 8.46
N SER A 205 19.05 16.97 7.54
CA SER A 205 19.54 15.58 7.66
C SER A 205 20.89 15.46 8.37
N LEU A 206 21.54 16.59 8.67
CA LEU A 206 22.80 16.71 9.39
C LEU A 206 22.55 16.99 10.88
#